data_AF-A0A932LBM1-F1
#
_entry.id   AF-A0A932LBM1-F1
#
_cell.length_a   1.000
_cell.length_b   1.000
_cell.length_c   1.000
_cell.angle_alpha   90.00
_cell.angle_beta   90.00
_cell.angle_gamma   90.00
#
_symmetry.space_group_name_H-M   'P 1'
#
loop_
_entity.id
_entity.type
_entity.pdbx_description
1 polymer ?
#
loop_
_entity_poly.entity_id
_entity_poly.type
_entity_poly.pdbx_seq_one_letter_code
_entity_poly.pdbx_strand_id
1 'polypeptide(L)'
;MNYRLQDDLYFTLARRAFLSRAAQGLGSLAISSLLGGWDLGRSSARADDRTKIERWRGIVNPPHQPAKVKRVIWLYMAGGMSHLETWDYKPKLAELNGQPMPESVTKGQQIAQLQG
;
A
#
# COMPACT_ATOMS: atom_id res chain seq x y z
N MET A 1 32.04 43.04 9.35
CA MET A 1 31.00 42.43 8.49
C MET A 1 31.21 40.94 8.21
N ASN A 2 32.40 40.36 8.48
CA ASN A 2 32.70 38.95 8.18
C ASN A 2 32.21 37.93 9.22
N TYR A 3 31.98 38.34 10.47
CA TYR A 3 31.60 37.43 11.56
C TYR A 3 30.21 36.80 11.37
N ARG A 4 29.22 37.55 10.86
CA ARG A 4 27.86 37.02 10.62
C ARG A 4 27.85 35.90 9.57
N LEU A 5 28.66 36.01 8.52
CA LEU A 5 28.76 34.99 7.47
C LEU A 5 29.43 33.71 8.00
N GLN A 6 30.38 33.84 8.93
CA GLN A 6 30.98 32.69 9.59
C GLN A 6 29.98 31.99 10.50
N ASP A 7 29.25 32.73 11.33
CA ASP A 7 28.24 32.18 12.24
C ASP A 7 27.14 31.41 11.48
N ASP A 8 26.63 31.96 10.38
CA ASP A 8 25.62 31.32 9.54
C ASP A 8 26.15 30.02 8.88
N LEU A 9 27.41 30.03 8.46
CA LEU A 9 28.07 28.86 7.90
C LEU A 9 28.25 27.75 8.96
N TYR A 10 28.70 28.13 10.17
CA TYR A 10 28.84 27.20 11.30
C TYR A 10 27.49 26.60 11.69
N PHE A 11 26.44 27.40 11.76
CA PHE A 11 25.09 26.94 12.10
C PHE A 11 24.55 25.96 11.06
N THR A 12 24.75 26.26 9.78
CA THR A 12 24.33 25.39 8.66
C THR A 12 25.07 24.05 8.68
N LEU A 13 26.38 24.07 8.93
CA LEU A 13 27.22 22.87 9.04
C LEU A 13 26.84 22.02 10.26
N ALA A 14 26.63 22.66 11.42
CA ALA A 14 26.23 21.96 12.66
C ALA A 14 24.86 21.30 12.52
N ARG A 15 23.88 21.99 11.92
CA ARG A 15 22.54 21.43 11.66
C ARG A 15 22.60 20.22 10.73
N ARG A 16 23.37 20.30 9.63
CA ARG A 16 23.56 19.17 8.71
C ARG A 16 24.20 17.98 9.44
N ALA A 17 25.29 18.21 10.18
CA ALA A 17 25.97 17.15 10.91
C ALA A 17 25.06 16.48 11.94
N PHE A 18 24.28 17.26 12.69
CA PHE A 18 23.32 16.75 13.66
C PHE A 18 22.24 15.89 12.99
N LEU A 19 21.58 16.40 11.95
CA LEU A 19 20.52 15.67 11.25
C LEU A 19 21.03 14.41 10.56
N SER A 20 22.19 14.48 9.91
CA SER A 20 22.82 13.32 9.27
C SER A 20 23.15 12.23 10.29
N ARG A 21 23.70 12.59 11.45
CA ARG A 21 24.08 11.62 12.49
C ARG A 21 22.86 11.02 13.20
N ALA A 22 21.83 11.83 13.47
CA ALA A 22 20.58 11.35 14.04
C ALA A 22 19.85 10.39 13.10
N ALA A 23 19.78 10.72 11.80
CA ALA A 23 19.15 9.86 10.79
C ALA A 23 19.86 8.50 10.66
N GLN A 24 21.20 8.47 10.72
CA GLN A 24 21.98 7.23 10.69
C GLN A 24 21.68 6.31 11.89
N GLY A 25 21.55 6.88 13.10
CA GLY A 25 21.21 6.11 14.31
C GLY A 25 19.79 5.55 14.30
N LEU A 26 18.81 6.36 13.88
CA LEU A 26 17.42 5.88 13.76
C LEU A 26 17.27 4.87 12.61
N GLY A 27 17.99 5.06 11.51
CA GLY A 27 18.00 4.15 10.37
C GLY A 27 18.58 2.78 10.72
N SER A 28 19.66 2.72 11.51
CA SER A 28 20.23 1.43 11.96
C SER A 28 19.29 0.68 12.91
N LEU A 29 18.56 1.38 13.78
CA LEU A 29 17.51 0.79 14.61
C LEU A 29 16.36 0.23 13.78
N ALA A 30 15.92 0.96 12.75
CA ALA A 30 14.87 0.50 11.84
C ALA A 30 15.30 -0.76 11.05
N ILE A 31 16.53 -0.78 10.53
CA ILE A 31 17.09 -1.94 9.83
C ILE A 31 17.24 -3.13 10.78
N SER A 32 17.70 -2.90 12.01
CA SER A 32 17.78 -3.95 13.04
C SER A 32 16.40 -4.57 13.30
N SER A 33 15.35 -3.74 13.43
CA SER A 33 13.98 -4.21 13.58
C SER A 33 13.50 -5.09 12.42
N LEU A 34 13.80 -4.69 11.18
CA LEU A 34 13.43 -5.45 9.97
C LEU A 34 14.21 -6.76 9.81
N LEU A 35 15.47 -6.80 10.24
CA LEU A 35 16.32 -8.00 10.23
C LEU A 35 16.03 -8.95 11.42
N GLY A 36 15.04 -8.64 12.26
CA GLY A 36 14.66 -9.46 13.42
C GLY A 36 15.49 -9.19 14.68
N GLY A 37 16.28 -8.13 14.70
CA GLY A 37 17.21 -7.73 15.76
C GLY A 37 16.58 -7.16 17.03
N TRP A 38 15.25 -7.20 17.19
CA TRP A 38 14.61 -6.90 18.49
C TRP A 38 14.85 -8.02 19.54
N ASP A 39 15.50 -9.13 19.16
CA ASP A 39 15.89 -10.21 20.07
C ASP A 39 17.25 -10.03 20.78
N LEU A 40 17.98 -8.93 20.53
CA LEU A 40 19.26 -8.62 21.20
C LEU A 40 19.05 -8.10 22.63
N GLY A 41 18.55 -8.98 23.49
CA GLY A 41 18.28 -8.72 24.92
C GLY A 41 17.45 -9.80 25.61
N ARG A 42 16.92 -10.78 24.87
CA ARG A 42 16.18 -11.92 25.43
C ARG A 42 17.06 -13.16 25.57
N SER A 43 18.11 -13.03 26.37
CA SER A 43 18.69 -14.19 27.03
C SER A 43 17.79 -14.58 28.21
N SER A 44 17.16 -15.74 28.08
CA SER A 44 16.41 -16.53 29.07
C SER A 44 14.89 -16.32 29.16
N ALA A 45 14.23 -17.48 29.21
CA ALA A 45 12.81 -17.75 29.47
C ALA A 45 11.82 -17.56 28.30
N ARG A 46 11.36 -18.72 27.80
CA ARG A 46 10.07 -18.93 27.14
C ARG A 46 8.97 -18.01 27.68
N ALA A 47 8.39 -17.22 26.79
CA ALA A 47 7.01 -16.78 26.77
C ALA A 47 6.79 -16.25 25.34
N ASP A 48 6.33 -17.07 24.40
CA ASP A 48 4.90 -17.19 24.11
C ASP A 48 4.09 -15.94 24.49
N ASP A 49 3.34 -15.41 23.53
CA ASP A 49 2.17 -14.55 23.79
C ASP A 49 2.34 -13.01 23.94
N ARG A 50 3.09 -12.29 23.09
CA ARG A 50 2.95 -10.79 23.04
C ARG A 50 2.92 -10.10 21.67
N THR A 51 2.74 -10.82 20.55
CA THR A 51 2.40 -10.19 19.25
C THR A 51 1.36 -10.97 18.47
N LYS A 52 0.42 -11.63 19.17
CA LYS A 52 -0.85 -12.02 18.54
C LYS A 52 -1.65 -10.75 18.32
N ILE A 53 -1.36 -10.04 17.23
CA ILE A 53 -2.42 -9.30 16.55
C ILE A 53 -3.52 -10.34 16.35
N GLU A 54 -4.69 -10.11 16.96
CA GLU A 54 -5.91 -10.90 16.78
C GLU A 54 -6.21 -10.92 15.27
N ARG A 55 -5.55 -11.83 14.54
CA ARG A 55 -5.76 -12.01 13.11
C ARG A 55 -7.17 -12.52 12.99
N TRP A 56 -8.05 -11.72 12.39
CA TRP A 56 -9.38 -12.16 12.01
C TRP A 56 -9.28 -13.49 11.28
N ARG A 57 -9.82 -14.55 11.87
CA ARG A 57 -9.72 -15.94 11.38
C ARG A 57 -10.85 -16.31 10.41
N GLY A 58 -11.62 -15.31 9.99
CA GLY A 58 -12.87 -15.50 9.25
C GLY A 58 -14.03 -15.90 10.18
N ILE A 59 -15.22 -16.03 9.60
CA ILE A 59 -16.44 -16.45 10.30
C ILE A 59 -16.41 -17.95 10.60
N VAL A 60 -15.71 -18.74 9.77
CA VAL A 60 -15.58 -20.19 9.91
C VAL A 60 -14.20 -20.51 10.48
N ASN A 61 -14.16 -20.86 11.76
CA ASN A 61 -12.93 -21.24 12.45
C ASN A 61 -13.25 -22.35 13.47
N PRO A 62 -12.72 -23.58 13.30
CA PRO A 62 -11.73 -24.01 12.31
C PRO A 62 -12.34 -24.33 10.93
N PRO A 63 -11.58 -24.19 9.83
CA PRO A 63 -12.04 -24.61 8.51
C PRO A 63 -12.15 -26.14 8.41
N HIS A 64 -13.10 -26.65 7.62
CA HIS A 64 -13.27 -28.09 7.38
C HIS A 64 -12.09 -28.74 6.65
N GLN A 65 -11.29 -27.95 5.94
CA GLN A 65 -10.09 -28.39 5.22
C GLN A 65 -8.88 -27.53 5.60
N PRO A 66 -7.66 -28.11 5.60
CA PRO A 66 -6.46 -27.33 5.85
C PRO A 66 -6.24 -26.28 4.75
N ALA A 67 -5.97 -25.04 5.16
CA ALA A 67 -5.66 -23.96 4.23
C ALA A 67 -4.34 -24.25 3.49
N LYS A 68 -4.42 -24.53 2.19
CA LYS A 68 -3.25 -24.75 1.34
C LYS A 68 -2.50 -23.46 0.99
N VAL A 69 -3.21 -22.32 0.96
CA VAL A 69 -2.68 -21.01 0.58
C VAL A 69 -2.65 -20.10 1.82
N LYS A 70 -1.54 -19.39 2.03
CA LYS A 70 -1.32 -18.55 3.21
C LYS A 70 -1.84 -17.11 3.04
N ARG A 71 -1.88 -16.58 1.81
CA ARG A 71 -2.31 -15.21 1.49
C ARG A 71 -2.93 -15.17 0.10
N VAL A 72 -4.04 -14.45 -0.04
CA VAL A 72 -4.66 -14.13 -1.33
C VAL A 72 -4.63 -12.62 -1.47
N ILE A 73 -3.99 -12.11 -2.52
CA ILE A 73 -3.99 -10.69 -2.86
C ILE A 73 -4.92 -10.54 -4.06
N TRP A 74 -6.09 -9.93 -3.85
CA TRP A 74 -7.03 -9.59 -4.91
C TRP A 74 -6.79 -8.13 -5.31
N LEU A 75 -6.40 -7.91 -6.57
CA LEU A 75 -6.29 -6.57 -7.14
C LEU A 75 -7.47 -6.31 -8.06
N TYR A 76 -8.28 -5.29 -7.76
CA TYR A 76 -9.32 -4.80 -8.66
C TYR A 76 -8.78 -3.56 -9.38
N MET A 77 -8.57 -3.68 -10.69
CA MET A 77 -8.09 -2.57 -11.52
C MET A 77 -9.28 -1.99 -12.29
N ALA A 78 -9.70 -0.78 -11.92
CA ALA A 78 -10.69 -0.05 -12.71
C ALA A 78 -10.10 0.24 -14.10
N GLY A 79 -10.77 -0.24 -15.15
CA GLY A 79 -10.30 -0.09 -16.53
C GLY A 79 -9.31 -1.17 -17.01
N GLY A 80 -9.03 -2.20 -16.21
CA GLY A 80 -8.29 -3.36 -16.70
C GLY A 80 -9.10 -4.13 -17.75
N MET A 81 -8.42 -4.65 -18.78
CA MET A 81 -9.06 -5.51 -19.78
C MET A 81 -9.60 -6.76 -19.08
N SER A 82 -10.92 -6.92 -19.03
CA SER A 82 -11.49 -8.14 -18.50
C SER A 82 -11.21 -9.29 -19.47
N HIS A 83 -11.16 -10.53 -18.97
CA HIS A 83 -11.05 -11.71 -19.84
C HIS A 83 -12.22 -11.78 -20.84
N LEU A 84 -13.40 -11.27 -20.46
CA LEU A 84 -14.57 -11.15 -21.32
C LEU A 84 -14.46 -10.02 -22.35
N GLU A 85 -13.70 -8.97 -22.06
CA GLU A 85 -13.53 -7.83 -22.97
C GLU A 85 -12.46 -8.06 -24.05
N THR A 86 -11.45 -8.89 -23.78
CA THR A 86 -10.23 -8.94 -24.62
C THR A 86 -10.39 -9.70 -25.94
N TRP A 87 -11.28 -10.71 -25.99
CA TRP A 87 -11.35 -11.64 -27.12
C TRP A 87 -12.74 -11.75 -27.76
N ASP A 88 -13.69 -10.92 -27.35
CA ASP A 88 -15.04 -10.93 -27.90
C ASP A 88 -15.18 -9.86 -28.99
N TYR A 89 -15.50 -10.30 -30.22
CA TYR A 89 -15.72 -9.39 -31.34
C TYR A 89 -17.11 -8.77 -31.22
N LYS A 90 -17.15 -7.46 -30.95
CA LYS A 90 -18.38 -6.70 -30.70
C LYS A 90 -18.69 -5.72 -31.84
N PRO A 91 -19.21 -6.19 -32.99
CA PRO A 91 -19.43 -5.36 -34.17
C PRO A 91 -20.43 -4.23 -33.90
N LYS A 92 -21.46 -4.49 -33.09
CA LYS A 92 -22.48 -3.51 -32.75
C LYS A 92 -21.94 -2.32 -31.94
N LEU A 93 -20.95 -2.56 -31.08
CA LEU A 93 -20.29 -1.50 -30.33
C LEU A 93 -19.39 -0.65 -31.24
N ALA A 94 -18.77 -1.25 -32.26
CA ALA A 94 -18.03 -0.51 -33.26
C ALA A 94 -18.95 0.38 -34.12
N GLU A 95 -20.12 -0.11 -34.51
CA GLU A 95 -21.14 0.67 -35.24
C GLU A 95 -21.69 1.84 -34.43
N LEU A 96 -21.88 1.66 -33.12
CA LEU A 96 -22.46 2.66 -32.22
C LEU A 96 -21.41 3.58 -31.59
N ASN A 97 -20.14 3.47 -31.99
CA ASN A 97 -19.07 4.30 -31.47
C ASN A 97 -19.31 5.79 -31.78
N GLY A 98 -19.22 6.64 -30.76
CA GLY A 98 -19.47 8.09 -30.87
C GLY A 98 -20.94 8.50 -30.92
N GLN A 99 -21.89 7.57 -30.88
CA GLN A 99 -23.32 7.89 -30.75
C GLN A 99 -23.66 8.20 -29.28
N PRO A 100 -24.60 9.13 -29.02
CA PRO A 100 -25.07 9.37 -27.66
C PRO A 100 -25.74 8.11 -27.10
N MET A 101 -25.55 7.86 -25.81
CA MET A 101 -26.18 6.70 -25.15
C MET A 101 -27.71 6.80 -25.27
N PRO A 102 -28.39 5.72 -25.70
CA PRO A 102 -29.83 5.73 -25.87
C PRO A 102 -30.54 5.96 -24.53
N GLU A 103 -31.56 6.84 -24.53
CA GLU A 103 -32.30 7.22 -23.31
C GLU A 103 -32.97 6.04 -22.61
N SER A 104 -33.29 4.96 -23.35
CA SER A 104 -33.84 3.73 -22.79
C SER A 104 -32.93 3.05 -21.77
N VAL A 105 -31.61 3.28 -21.87
CA VAL A 105 -30.60 2.70 -20.97
C VAL A 105 -30.22 3.67 -19.86
N THR A 106 -30.29 4.98 -20.14
CA THR A 106 -29.85 6.04 -19.22
C THR A 106 -30.93 6.46 -18.21
N LYS A 107 -32.23 6.27 -18.52
CA LYS A 107 -33.33 6.78 -17.69
C LYS A 107 -33.35 6.14 -16.30
N GLY A 108 -33.02 6.95 -15.28
CA GLY A 108 -33.06 6.55 -13.86
C GLY A 108 -31.78 5.90 -13.32
N GLN A 109 -30.72 5.81 -14.12
CA GLN A 109 -29.42 5.30 -13.66
C GLN A 109 -28.45 6.45 -13.36
N GLN A 110 -27.78 6.40 -12.20
CA GLN A 110 -26.67 7.30 -11.89
C GLN A 110 -25.40 6.80 -12.57
N ILE A 111 -25.16 7.24 -13.80
CA ILE A 111 -23.97 6.90 -14.57
C ILE A 111 -22.92 8.01 -14.39
N ALA A 112 -21.82 7.69 -13.71
CA ALA A 112 -20.76 8.64 -13.37
C ALA A 112 -20.05 9.26 -14.60
N GLN A 113 -20.20 8.67 -15.79
CA GLN A 113 -19.56 9.11 -17.03
C GLN A 113 -20.35 10.18 -17.81
N LEU A 114 -21.57 10.54 -17.38
CA LEU A 114 -22.39 11.58 -18.03
C LEU A 114 -22.34 12.92 -17.30
N GLN A 115 -21.61 13.01 -16.18
CA GLN A 115 -21.34 14.26 -15.47
C GLN A 115 -19.97 14.79 -15.90
N GLY A 116 -19.95 15.45 -17.05
CA GLY A 116 -18.79 16.16 -17.61
C GLY A 116 -19.24 17.14 -18.67
#